data_AF-A0A953PVR3-F1
#
_entry.id   AF-A0A953PVR3-F1
#
_cell.length_a   1.000
_cell.length_b   1.000
_cell.length_c   1.000
_cell.angle_alpha   90.00
_cell.angle_beta   90.00
_cell.angle_gamma   90.00
#
_symmetry.space_group_name_H-M   'P 1'
#
loop_
_entity.id
_entity.type
_entity.pdbx_description
1 polymer ?
#
loop_
_entity_poly.entity_id
_entity_poly.type
_entity_poly.pdbx_seq_one_letter_code
_entity_poly.pdbx_strand_id
1 'polypeptide(L)' 'FGEVGLDGVILSKWDIDDKGGASLSVTHTLKKPIVFLGTGQNYEDFEKFDLKKVMESVI' A
#
# COMPACT_ATOMS: atom_id res chain seq x y z
N PHE A 1 -20.27 19.50 -3.60
CA PHE A 1 -18.89 19.30 -4.08
C PHE A 1 -18.72 17.81 -4.29
N GLY A 2 -18.61 17.35 -5.53
CA GLY A 2 -18.50 15.92 -5.84
C GLY A 2 -17.10 15.43 -5.52
N GLU A 3 -17.00 14.38 -4.73
CA GLU A 3 -15.73 13.69 -4.47
C GLU A 3 -15.17 13.11 -5.79
N VAL A 4 -13.86 13.26 -5.99
CA VAL A 4 -13.16 12.64 -7.12
C VAL A 4 -13.13 11.13 -6.88
N GLY A 5 -13.56 10.35 -7.88
CA GLY A 5 -13.52 8.90 -7.80
C GLY A 5 -12.10 8.38 -7.65
N LEU A 6 -11.90 7.44 -6.72
CA LEU A 6 -10.62 6.76 -6.51
C LEU A 6 -10.69 5.36 -7.12
N ASP A 7 -9.75 5.04 -8.00
CA ASP A 7 -9.65 3.72 -8.64
C ASP A 7 -8.60 2.82 -7.96
N GLY A 8 -7.58 3.42 -7.35
CA GLY A 8 -6.51 2.69 -6.69
C GLY A 8 -5.62 3.59 -5.82
N VAL A 9 -4.78 2.95 -5.02
CA VAL A 9 -3.89 3.62 -4.05
C VAL A 9 -2.45 3.20 -4.28
N ILE A 10 -1.53 4.14 -4.10
CA ILE A 10 -0.10 3.90 -4.02
C ILE A 10 0.34 4.25 -2.61
N LEU A 11 1.05 3.34 -1.94
CA LEU A 11 1.59 3.58 -0.61
C LEU A 11 3.10 3.76 -0.69
N SER A 12 3.61 4.82 -0.06
CA SER A 12 5.04 5.06 0.07
C SER A 12 5.53 4.73 1.48
N LYS A 13 6.83 4.46 1.63
CA LYS A 13 7.47 4.17 2.91
C LYS A 13 6.85 2.96 3.62
N TRP A 14 6.53 1.92 2.86
CA TRP A 14 5.97 0.69 3.40
C TRP A 14 7.01 -0.14 4.17
N ASP A 15 8.30 0.06 3.89
CA ASP A 15 9.44 -0.53 4.60
C ASP A 15 9.50 -0.21 6.09
N ILE A 16 8.80 0.83 6.55
CA ILE A 16 8.65 1.18 7.96
C ILE A 16 7.26 0.84 8.54
N ASP A 17 6.35 0.27 7.73
CA ASP A 17 5.05 -0.24 8.16
C ASP A 17 5.16 -1.74 8.50
N ASP A 18 6.02 -2.08 9.48
CA ASP A 18 6.38 -3.46 9.87
C ASP A 18 5.17 -4.34 10.20
N LYS A 19 4.02 -3.76 10.53
CA LYS A 19 2.80 -4.49 10.89
C LYS A 19 1.71 -4.44 9.82
N GLY A 20 2.00 -3.84 8.67
CA GLY A 20 1.03 -3.62 7.59
C GLY A 20 -0.22 -2.86 8.04
N GLY A 21 -0.14 -2.09 9.12
CA GLY A 21 -1.31 -1.52 9.79
C GLY A 21 -1.88 -0.37 8.99
N ALA A 22 -1.01 0.48 8.44
CA ALA A 22 -1.42 1.59 7.59
C ALA A 22 -1.99 1.07 6.26
N SER A 23 -1.30 0.11 5.64
CA SER A 23 -1.74 -0.50 4.38
C SER A 23 -3.07 -1.24 4.50
N LEU A 24 -3.28 -2.01 5.56
CA LEU A 24 -4.55 -2.70 5.82
C LEU A 24 -5.70 -1.71 6.11
N SER A 25 -5.43 -0.69 6.92
CA SER A 25 -6.41 0.36 7.26
C SER A 25 -6.89 1.10 6.02
N VAL A 26 -5.95 1.54 5.16
CA VAL A 26 -6.25 2.24 3.91
C VAL A 26 -7.10 1.38 2.99
N THR A 27 -6.75 0.11 2.82
CA THR A 27 -7.51 -0.82 1.96
C THR A 27 -8.92 -1.06 2.52
N HIS A 28 -9.04 -1.19 3.85
CA HIS A 28 -10.31 -1.39 4.53
C HIS A 28 -11.23 -0.16 4.44
N THR A 29 -10.71 1.04 4.67
CA THR A 29 -11.47 2.29 4.65
C THR A 29 -11.85 2.71 3.23
N LEU A 30 -10.89 2.67 2.30
CA LEU A 30 -11.12 3.15 0.93
C LEU A 30 -11.81 2.11 0.05
N LYS A 31 -11.76 0.82 0.41
CA LYS A 31 -12.29 -0.29 -0.41
C LYS A 31 -11.75 -0.30 -1.85
N LYS A 32 -10.54 0.24 -2.04
CA LYS A 32 -9.83 0.29 -3.32
C LYS A 32 -8.52 -0.48 -3.22
N PRO A 33 -8.05 -1.10 -4.31
CA PRO A 33 -6.82 -1.87 -4.29
C PRO A 33 -5.61 -0.95 -4.14
N ILE A 34 -4.61 -1.43 -3.39
CA ILE A 34 -3.26 -0.89 -3.47
C ILE A 34 -2.62 -1.48 -4.72
N VAL A 35 -2.07 -0.62 -5.58
CA VAL A 35 -1.43 -1.02 -6.85
C VAL A 35 0.09 -1.06 -6.75
N PHE A 36 0.68 -0.20 -5.91
CA PHE A 36 2.14 -0.12 -5.72
C PHE A 36 2.51 0.20 -4.27
N LEU A 37 3.69 -0.29 -3.88
CA LEU A 37 4.35 -0.07 -2.60
C LEU A 37 5.73 0.55 -2.86
N GLY A 38 6.03 1.66 -2.22
CA GLY A 38 7.38 2.21 -2.12
C GLY A 38 8.04 1.68 -0.85
N THR A 39 9.09 0.88 -0.99
CA THR A 39 9.80 0.18 0.08
C THR A 39 11.19 0.73 0.34
N GLY A 40 11.45 1.96 -0.10
CA GLY A 40 12.74 2.61 0.06
C GLY A 40 12.80 4.00 -0.58
N GLN A 41 14.01 4.46 -0.88
CA GLN A 41 14.29 5.83 -1.30
C GLN A 41 14.57 5.93 -2.81
N ASN A 42 14.93 4.82 -3.45
CA ASN A 42 15.30 4.78 -4.86
C ASN A 42 14.10 4.41 -5.73
N TYR A 43 14.21 4.68 -7.04
CA TYR A 43 13.17 4.28 -8.00
C TYR A 43 12.98 2.77 -8.09
N GLU A 44 14.02 2.01 -7.80
CA GLU A 44 14.03 0.54 -7.77
C GLU A 44 13.21 -0.01 -6.59
N ASP A 45 13.05 0.79 -5.54
CA ASP A 45 12.28 0.45 -4.34
C ASP A 45 10.77 0.69 -4.54
N PHE A 46 10.34 0.97 -5.77
CA PHE A 46 8.93 1.11 -6.13
C PHE A 46 8.43 -0.18 -6.77
N GLU A 47 7.75 -1.01 -5.99
CA GLU A 47 7.29 -2.33 -6.42
C GLU A 47 5.77 -2.41 -6.60
N LYS A 48 5.32 -3.31 -7.46
CA LYS A 48 3.89 -3.64 -7.58
C LYS A 48 3.43 -4.29 -6.29
N PHE A 49 2.22 -3.97 -5.86
CA PHE A 49 1.61 -4.59 -4.69
C PHE A 49 1.49 -6.11 -4.90
N ASP A 50 2.01 -6.87 -3.94
CA ASP A 50 1.87 -8.32 -3.86
C ASP A 50 1.29 -8.68 -2.49
N LEU A 51 0.06 -9.22 -2.50
CA LEU A 51 -0.64 -9.61 -1.28
C LEU A 51 0.16 -10.64 -0.48
N LYS A 52 0.88 -11.56 -1.14
CA LYS A 52 1.61 -12.61 -0.47
C LYS A 52 2.77 -12.03 0.34
N LYS A 53 3.54 -11.10 -0.25
CA LYS A 53 4.62 -10.40 0.46
C LYS A 53 4.11 -9.63 1.67
N VAL A 54 3.00 -8.91 1.50
CA VAL A 54 2.40 -8.12 2.58
C VAL A 54 1.91 -9.02 3.71
N MET A 55 1.30 -10.17 3.41
CA MET A 55 0.89 -11.12 4.45
C MET A 55 2.08 -11.74 5.17
N GLU A 56 3.18 -12.04 4.49
CA GLU A 56 4.40 -12.55 5.12
C GLU A 56 5.03 -11.54 6.09
N SER A 57 4.91 -10.23 5.84
CA SER A 57 5.43 -9.20 6.76
C SER A 57 4.54 -8.93 7.98
N VAL A 58 3.27 -9.31 7.94
CA VAL A 58 2.31 -9.07 9.04
C VAL A 58 2.29 -10.22 10.06
N ILE A 59 2.79 -11.40 9.69
CA ILE A 59 2.75 -12.65 10.49
C ILE A 59 4.04 -12.84 11.29
#